data_AF-A0A8T7FBX3-F1
#
_entry.id   AF-A0A8T7FBX3-F1
#
_cell.length_a   1.000
_cell.length_b   1.000
_cell.length_c   1.000
_cell.angle_alpha   90.00
_cell.angle_beta   90.00
_cell.angle_gamma   90.00
#
_symmetry.space_group_name_H-M   'P 1'
#
loop_
_entity.id
_entity.type
_entity.pdbx_description
1 polymer ?
#
loop_
_entity_poly.entity_id
_entity_poly.type
_entity_poly.pdbx_seq_one_letter_code
_entity_poly.pdbx_strand_id
1 'polypeptide(L)'
;MKKNLLITVCVLTVLLTQFGLASAQGETPLSLTPAEMEDAIPITSPNIRPLVLETGERALYHVDGSELYIEVVNLSIPNNPPSSPSLAATWTTTQVCGVNAYVSGLLVAVLVNRANVTYYTSTAKAPARWNWYDLKGTKTNAVGFSWVGLSQTSSPGVGVKFNSSGWVQAQGTLNRCLAGVCGPQGYFVSYLTDVTQGAVGKSDKIGAWTKPN
;
A
#
# COMPACT_ATOMS: atom_id res chain seq x y z
N MET A 1 -30.16 42.59 -8.92
CA MET A 1 -30.14 41.10 -8.92
C MET A 1 -28.74 40.47 -9.11
N LYS A 2 -27.63 41.21 -9.21
CA LYS A 2 -26.28 40.62 -9.42
C LYS A 2 -25.48 40.28 -8.15
N LYS A 3 -25.83 40.83 -6.98
CA LYS A 3 -25.08 40.59 -5.73
C LYS A 3 -25.40 39.26 -5.04
N ASN A 4 -26.63 38.76 -5.18
CA ASN A 4 -27.04 37.51 -4.51
C ASN A 4 -26.53 36.25 -5.23
N LEU A 5 -26.22 36.34 -6.53
CA LEU A 5 -25.67 35.20 -7.29
C LEU A 5 -24.19 34.96 -6.95
N LEU A 6 -23.44 36.04 -6.67
CA LEU A 6 -22.00 35.95 -6.37
C LEU A 6 -21.74 35.34 -4.97
N ILE A 7 -22.60 35.64 -4.01
CA ILE A 7 -22.50 35.08 -2.64
C ILE A 7 -22.84 33.60 -2.65
N THR A 8 -23.86 33.18 -3.39
CA THR A 8 -24.22 31.75 -3.50
C THR A 8 -23.14 30.93 -4.19
N VAL A 9 -22.44 31.49 -5.20
CA VAL A 9 -21.31 30.78 -5.86
C VAL A 9 -20.08 30.70 -4.95
N CYS A 10 -19.77 31.74 -4.17
CA CYS A 10 -18.65 31.70 -3.20
C CYS A 10 -18.92 30.77 -2.01
N VAL A 11 -20.17 30.68 -1.53
CA VAL A 11 -20.52 29.75 -0.45
C VAL A 11 -20.52 28.31 -0.97
N LEU A 12 -20.90 28.07 -2.23
CA LEU A 12 -20.86 26.73 -2.82
C LEU A 12 -19.44 26.24 -3.13
N THR A 13 -18.49 27.12 -3.46
CA THR A 13 -17.07 26.74 -3.62
C THR A 13 -16.33 26.52 -2.30
N VAL A 14 -16.74 27.19 -1.21
CA VAL A 14 -16.19 26.95 0.13
C VAL A 14 -16.79 25.70 0.80
N LEU A 15 -18.03 25.31 0.45
CA LEU A 15 -18.63 24.07 0.96
C LEU A 15 -18.21 22.80 0.19
N LEU A 16 -17.69 22.92 -1.03
CA LEU A 16 -17.18 21.77 -1.79
C LEU A 16 -15.74 21.37 -1.42
N THR A 17 -15.02 22.16 -0.64
CA THR A 17 -13.67 21.82 -0.13
C THR A 17 -13.67 21.06 1.19
N GLN A 18 -14.83 20.78 1.80
CA GLN A 18 -14.91 20.13 3.12
C GLN A 18 -15.41 18.69 3.13
N PHE A 19 -15.61 18.05 1.96
CA PHE A 19 -15.80 16.59 1.87
C PHE A 19 -14.50 15.86 1.54
N GLY A 20 -13.44 16.18 2.28
CA GLY A 20 -12.32 15.28 2.48
C GLY A 20 -12.50 14.65 3.84
N LEU A 21 -13.03 13.43 3.89
CA LEU A 21 -12.78 12.54 5.02
C LEU A 21 -11.26 12.40 5.10
N ALA A 22 -10.63 13.21 5.95
CA ALA A 22 -9.25 13.06 6.33
C ALA A 22 -9.13 11.73 7.06
N SER A 23 -8.77 10.67 6.33
CA SER A 23 -8.07 9.55 6.94
C SER A 23 -6.75 10.12 7.48
N ALA A 24 -6.42 9.80 8.73
CA ALA A 24 -5.21 10.25 9.43
C ALA A 24 -3.90 9.64 8.86
N GLN A 25 -3.76 9.58 7.53
CA GLN A 25 -2.67 8.99 6.78
C GLN A 25 -2.13 10.06 5.84
N GLY A 26 -0.88 10.48 6.05
CA GLY A 26 -0.23 11.52 5.25
C GLY A 26 -0.33 11.22 3.76
N GLU A 27 -0.64 12.24 2.96
CA GLU A 27 -0.66 12.12 1.50
C GLU A 27 0.68 11.61 1.00
N THR A 28 0.67 10.69 0.03
CA THR A 28 1.90 10.23 -0.61
C THR A 28 2.62 11.45 -1.20
N PRO A 29 3.87 11.72 -0.80
CA PRO A 29 4.56 12.92 -1.26
C PRO A 29 4.82 12.82 -2.77
N LEU A 30 4.52 13.90 -3.49
CA LEU A 30 4.73 13.99 -4.94
C LEU A 30 6.22 14.06 -5.31
N SER A 31 7.06 14.45 -4.35
CA SER A 31 8.51 14.58 -4.52
C SER A 31 9.25 14.27 -3.21
N LEU A 32 10.43 13.68 -3.32
CA LEU A 32 11.37 13.46 -2.21
C LEU A 32 12.22 14.71 -1.98
N THR A 33 12.54 14.98 -0.71
CA THR A 33 13.53 16.01 -0.36
C THR A 33 14.95 15.50 -0.60
N PRO A 34 15.95 16.40 -0.79
CA PRO A 34 17.34 16.00 -0.89
C PRO A 34 17.84 15.16 0.30
N ALA A 35 17.41 15.51 1.52
CA ALA A 35 17.75 14.77 2.73
C ALA A 35 17.16 13.35 2.71
N GLU A 36 15.89 13.19 2.33
CA GLU A 36 15.29 11.86 2.20
C GLU A 36 16.00 11.00 1.14
N MET A 37 16.46 11.60 0.05
CA MET A 37 17.23 10.89 -0.98
C MET A 37 18.61 10.47 -0.47
N GLU A 38 19.27 11.29 0.33
CA GLU A 38 20.58 10.99 0.94
C GLU A 38 20.49 9.88 2.00
N ASP A 39 19.41 9.88 2.79
CA ASP A 39 19.16 8.88 3.85
C ASP A 39 18.55 7.56 3.32
N ALA A 40 18.33 7.44 2.01
CA ALA A 40 17.71 6.26 1.41
C ALA A 40 18.61 5.01 1.52
N ILE A 41 17.99 3.86 1.78
CA ILE A 41 18.72 2.59 1.94
C ILE A 41 19.16 2.07 0.57
N PRO A 42 20.47 1.88 0.32
CA PRO A 42 20.95 1.39 -0.97
C PRO A 42 20.57 -0.08 -1.19
N ILE A 43 20.08 -0.38 -2.38
CA ILE A 43 19.72 -1.72 -2.83
C ILE A 43 20.22 -1.96 -4.25
N THR A 44 20.64 -3.19 -4.55
CA THR A 44 21.16 -3.55 -5.87
C THR A 44 20.07 -3.87 -6.89
N SER A 45 18.82 -4.00 -6.45
CA SER A 45 17.67 -4.33 -7.31
C SER A 45 16.35 -3.85 -6.69
N PRO A 46 15.38 -3.40 -7.49
CA PRO A 46 14.00 -3.14 -7.04
C PRO A 46 13.32 -4.33 -6.35
N ASN A 47 13.84 -5.53 -6.61
CA ASN A 47 13.43 -6.80 -6.05
C ASN A 47 14.28 -7.21 -4.84
N ILE A 48 14.93 -6.31 -4.14
CA ILE A 48 15.60 -6.62 -2.87
C ILE A 48 15.15 -5.56 -1.87
N ARG A 49 14.34 -5.98 -0.89
CA ARG A 49 13.78 -5.09 0.13
C ARG A 49 13.93 -5.75 1.49
N PRO A 50 15.02 -5.43 2.23
CA PRO A 50 15.41 -6.18 3.42
C PRO A 50 14.57 -5.87 4.67
N LEU A 51 13.83 -4.75 4.71
CA LEU A 51 13.04 -4.39 5.90
C LEU A 51 11.61 -4.90 5.83
N VAL A 52 11.16 -5.46 6.95
CA VAL A 52 9.76 -5.72 7.26
C VAL A 52 9.21 -4.48 7.94
N LEU A 53 8.08 -3.98 7.46
CA LEU A 53 7.46 -2.75 7.98
C LEU A 53 6.24 -3.09 8.83
N GLU A 54 6.22 -2.54 10.03
CA GLU A 54 5.06 -2.55 10.90
C GLU A 54 3.96 -1.61 10.37
N THR A 55 2.74 -1.73 10.91
CA THR A 55 1.62 -0.89 10.48
C THR A 55 1.92 0.58 10.75
N GLY A 56 1.79 1.42 9.73
CA GLY A 56 2.09 2.86 9.78
C GLY A 56 3.54 3.20 9.43
N GLU A 57 4.41 2.22 9.22
CA GLU A 57 5.80 2.45 8.85
C GLU A 57 5.98 2.62 7.33
N ARG A 58 7.06 3.32 6.98
CA ARG A 58 7.54 3.51 5.61
C ARG A 58 9.05 3.34 5.56
N ALA A 59 9.57 2.82 4.46
CA ALA A 59 11.00 2.78 4.19
C ALA A 59 11.28 3.20 2.75
N LEU A 60 12.32 4.02 2.59
CA LEU A 60 12.79 4.52 1.31
C LEU A 60 14.10 3.82 0.93
N TYR A 61 14.14 3.32 -0.30
CA TYR A 61 15.29 2.65 -0.87
C TYR A 61 15.78 3.36 -2.13
N HIS A 62 17.09 3.33 -2.37
CA HIS A 62 17.71 3.83 -3.60
C HIS A 62 18.32 2.65 -4.38
N VAL A 63 18.00 2.55 -5.67
CA VAL A 63 18.54 1.48 -6.52
C VAL A 63 19.89 1.92 -7.09
N ASP A 64 20.96 1.24 -6.66
CA ASP A 64 22.34 1.56 -7.00
C ASP A 64 22.55 1.67 -8.52
N GLY A 65 23.26 2.73 -8.94
CA GLY A 65 23.53 2.99 -10.35
C GLY A 65 22.32 3.49 -11.15
N SER A 66 21.24 3.90 -10.49
CA SER A 66 20.04 4.45 -11.13
C SER A 66 19.49 5.69 -10.41
N GLU A 67 18.54 6.37 -11.04
CA GLU A 67 17.79 7.48 -10.43
C GLU A 67 16.50 7.00 -9.72
N LEU A 68 16.32 5.69 -9.58
CA LEU A 68 15.11 5.08 -9.05
C LEU A 68 15.17 4.99 -7.53
N TYR A 69 14.16 5.57 -6.87
CA TYR A 69 13.88 5.37 -5.46
C TYR A 69 12.55 4.65 -5.29
N ILE A 70 12.47 3.85 -4.23
CA ILE A 70 11.33 2.99 -3.95
C ILE A 70 10.92 3.23 -2.51
N GLU A 71 9.75 3.79 -2.29
CA GLU A 71 9.16 3.87 -0.97
C GLU A 71 8.19 2.70 -0.80
N VAL A 72 8.43 1.86 0.21
CA VAL A 72 7.48 0.84 0.65
C VAL A 72 6.68 1.45 1.78
N VAL A 73 5.35 1.36 1.68
CA VAL A 73 4.45 1.94 2.69
C VAL A 73 3.48 0.88 3.19
N ASN A 74 3.39 0.75 4.51
CA ASN A 74 2.39 -0.06 5.18
C ASN A 74 1.34 0.87 5.82
N LEU A 75 0.29 1.20 5.07
CA LEU A 75 -0.55 2.35 5.40
C LEU A 75 -1.63 2.05 6.45
N SER A 76 -2.17 0.83 6.57
CA SER A 76 -3.43 0.70 7.32
C SER A 76 -3.77 -0.68 7.87
N ILE A 77 -4.19 -0.69 9.15
CA ILE A 77 -5.24 -1.56 9.71
C ILE A 77 -6.16 -0.71 10.61
N PRO A 78 -7.41 -0.43 10.20
CA PRO A 78 -8.44 -0.06 11.16
C PRO A 78 -9.68 -0.91 10.92
N ASN A 79 -10.03 -1.71 11.91
CA ASN A 79 -11.24 -1.46 12.67
C ASN A 79 -11.05 -2.13 14.03
N ASN A 80 -11.18 -1.33 15.10
CA ASN A 80 -10.84 -1.69 16.47
C ASN A 80 -11.18 -3.16 16.75
N PRO A 81 -10.23 -3.98 17.23
CA PRO A 81 -10.61 -5.26 17.75
C PRO A 81 -11.62 -5.01 18.88
N PRO A 82 -12.66 -5.85 19.00
CA PRO A 82 -13.70 -5.66 20.00
C PRO A 82 -13.07 -5.57 21.39
N SER A 83 -13.35 -4.48 22.09
CA SER A 83 -12.74 -4.11 23.38
C SER A 83 -13.17 -5.00 24.55
N SER A 84 -14.05 -5.98 24.32
CA SER A 84 -14.59 -6.85 25.36
C SER A 84 -14.19 -8.31 25.12
N PRO A 85 -13.65 -9.01 26.14
CA PRO A 85 -13.26 -10.42 26.04
C PRO A 85 -14.45 -11.41 25.99
N SER A 86 -15.70 -10.92 25.96
CA SER A 86 -16.89 -11.76 26.01
C SER A 86 -17.55 -11.94 24.62
N LEU A 87 -17.65 -13.21 24.21
CA LEU A 87 -18.36 -13.78 23.05
C LEU A 87 -17.64 -13.65 21.70
N ALA A 88 -17.63 -14.77 20.96
CA ALA A 88 -16.93 -15.01 19.69
C ALA A 88 -17.00 -13.82 18.71
N ALA A 89 -16.03 -12.92 18.82
CA ALA A 89 -16.05 -11.72 18.03
C ALA A 89 -15.37 -11.98 16.68
N THR A 90 -16.16 -11.82 15.62
CA THR A 90 -15.66 -11.81 14.25
C THR A 90 -15.55 -10.36 13.83
N TRP A 91 -14.40 -9.96 13.32
CA TRP A 91 -14.21 -8.59 12.82
C TRP A 91 -13.49 -8.63 11.49
N THR A 92 -13.74 -7.61 10.68
CA THR A 92 -13.24 -7.52 9.31
C THR A 92 -12.55 -6.19 9.12
N THR A 93 -11.38 -6.21 8.50
CA THR A 93 -10.62 -5.00 8.16
C THR A 93 -10.05 -5.09 6.76
N THR A 94 -9.83 -3.92 6.18
CA THR A 94 -9.16 -3.77 4.89
C THR A 94 -7.75 -3.29 5.14
N GLN A 95 -6.80 -4.16 4.83
CA GLN A 95 -5.37 -3.87 4.94
C GLN A 95 -4.86 -3.35 3.60
N VAL A 96 -3.96 -2.36 3.65
CA VAL A 96 -3.41 -1.69 2.46
C VAL A 96 -1.90 -1.53 2.62
N CYS A 97 -1.14 -2.09 1.69
CA CYS A 97 0.27 -1.81 1.52
C CYS A 97 0.58 -1.46 0.07
N GLY A 98 1.74 -0.85 -0.18
CA GLY A 98 2.05 -0.41 -1.53
C GLY A 98 3.50 -0.03 -1.72
N VAL A 99 3.81 0.26 -2.98
CA VAL A 99 5.13 0.69 -3.42
C VAL A 99 4.96 1.95 -4.25
N ASN A 100 5.66 3.00 -3.84
CA ASN A 100 5.77 4.23 -4.60
C ASN A 100 7.12 4.23 -5.31
N ALA A 101 7.09 4.43 -6.62
CA ALA A 101 8.30 4.52 -7.44
C ALA A 101 8.56 6.00 -7.76
N TYR A 102 9.77 6.45 -7.43
CA TYR A 102 10.24 7.79 -7.71
C TYR A 102 11.40 7.72 -8.70
N VAL A 103 11.39 8.58 -9.72
CA VAL A 103 12.52 8.73 -10.65
C VAL A 103 13.03 10.15 -10.52
N SER A 104 14.32 10.29 -10.23
CA SER A 104 14.97 11.59 -9.98
C SER A 104 14.24 12.38 -8.87
N GLY A 105 13.73 11.67 -7.85
CA GLY A 105 12.99 12.25 -6.73
C GLY A 105 11.51 12.57 -7.01
N LEU A 106 11.00 12.35 -8.21
CA LEU A 106 9.60 12.62 -8.57
C LEU A 106 8.76 11.34 -8.56
N LEU A 107 7.58 11.36 -7.94
CA LEU A 107 6.67 10.22 -7.90
C LEU A 107 6.13 9.92 -9.31
N VAL A 108 6.57 8.81 -9.91
CA VAL A 108 6.17 8.41 -11.27
C VAL A 108 5.08 7.35 -11.27
N ALA A 109 5.01 6.50 -10.25
CA ALA A 109 4.04 5.42 -10.18
C ALA A 109 3.78 4.94 -8.74
N VAL A 110 2.59 4.36 -8.57
CA VAL A 110 2.13 3.73 -7.33
C VAL A 110 1.60 2.35 -7.65
N LEU A 111 2.06 1.32 -6.94
CA LEU A 111 1.51 -0.03 -6.93
C LEU A 111 0.84 -0.28 -5.58
N VAL A 112 -0.48 -0.49 -5.59
CA VAL A 112 -1.26 -0.73 -4.36
C VAL A 112 -1.64 -2.20 -4.27
N ASN A 113 -1.44 -2.79 -3.10
CA ASN A 113 -1.93 -4.10 -2.74
C ASN A 113 -2.93 -3.97 -1.60
N ARG A 114 -4.18 -4.33 -1.88
CA ARG A 114 -5.25 -4.24 -0.89
C ARG A 114 -5.92 -5.58 -0.71
N ALA A 115 -6.13 -5.95 0.54
CA ALA A 115 -6.82 -7.18 0.90
C ALA A 115 -7.79 -6.94 2.06
N ASN A 116 -8.92 -7.63 2.03
CA ASN A 116 -9.86 -7.64 3.13
C ASN A 116 -9.81 -8.96 3.87
N VAL A 117 -9.68 -8.86 5.19
CA VAL A 117 -9.43 -10.00 6.07
C VAL A 117 -10.50 -10.04 7.14
N THR A 118 -11.09 -11.21 7.35
CA THR A 118 -11.92 -11.49 8.52
C THR A 118 -11.15 -12.34 9.51
N TYR A 119 -11.15 -11.91 10.76
CA TYR A 119 -10.60 -12.66 11.89
C TYR A 119 -11.71 -13.23 12.74
N TYR A 120 -11.48 -14.43 13.27
CA TYR A 120 -12.44 -15.17 14.06
C TYR A 120 -11.83 -15.43 15.46
N THR A 121 -12.46 -14.93 16.54
CA THR A 121 -12.23 -15.28 17.97
C THR A 121 -11.26 -14.42 18.82
N SER A 122 -11.39 -14.60 20.15
CA SER A 122 -10.67 -13.98 21.26
C SER A 122 -9.53 -14.82 21.87
N THR A 123 -9.13 -15.92 21.21
CA THR A 123 -8.04 -16.79 21.71
C THR A 123 -6.66 -16.28 21.28
N ALA A 124 -5.60 -16.84 21.88
CA ALA A 124 -4.20 -16.48 21.59
C ALA A 124 -3.75 -16.81 20.15
N LYS A 125 -4.62 -17.33 19.27
CA LYS A 125 -4.42 -17.49 17.83
C LYS A 125 -5.80 -17.42 17.17
N ALA A 126 -6.17 -16.30 16.57
CA ALA A 126 -7.46 -16.14 15.90
C ALA A 126 -7.35 -16.56 14.43
N PRO A 127 -8.06 -17.60 13.95
CA PRO A 127 -8.14 -17.90 12.52
C PRO A 127 -8.50 -16.67 11.69
N ALA A 128 -8.02 -16.61 10.45
CA ALA A 128 -8.30 -15.54 9.52
C ALA A 128 -8.74 -16.07 8.15
N ARG A 129 -9.30 -15.19 7.32
CA ARG A 129 -9.74 -15.50 5.95
C ARG A 129 -9.58 -14.27 5.06
N TRP A 130 -9.03 -14.48 3.86
CA TRP A 130 -9.09 -13.49 2.77
C TRP A 130 -10.48 -13.48 2.15
N ASN A 131 -11.17 -12.34 2.18
CA ASN A 131 -12.47 -12.17 1.56
C ASN A 131 -12.37 -11.72 0.11
N TRP A 132 -11.45 -10.81 -0.15
CA TRP A 132 -11.13 -10.28 -1.48
C TRP A 132 -9.78 -9.58 -1.43
N TYR A 133 -9.20 -9.37 -2.61
CA TYR A 133 -8.07 -8.47 -2.82
C TYR A 133 -8.24 -7.74 -4.17
N ASP A 134 -7.70 -6.53 -4.27
CA ASP A 134 -7.65 -5.77 -5.51
C ASP A 134 -6.46 -4.80 -5.57
N LEU A 135 -6.23 -4.25 -6.76
CA LEU A 135 -5.16 -3.30 -7.06
C LEU A 135 -5.65 -1.84 -7.02
N LYS A 136 -6.79 -1.55 -6.37
CA LYS A 136 -7.39 -0.21 -6.43
C LYS A 136 -6.43 0.83 -5.86
N GLY A 137 -6.14 1.85 -6.66
CA GLY A 137 -5.17 2.91 -6.33
C GLY A 137 -3.83 2.76 -7.06
N THR A 138 -3.58 1.61 -7.71
CA THR A 138 -2.44 1.45 -8.62
C THR A 138 -2.57 2.40 -9.82
N LYS A 139 -1.55 3.20 -10.08
CA LYS A 139 -1.55 4.21 -11.13
C LYS A 139 -0.14 4.65 -11.52
N THR A 140 -0.04 5.37 -12.62
CA THR A 140 1.13 6.18 -12.98
C THR A 140 0.77 7.66 -12.85
N ASN A 141 1.73 8.46 -12.39
CA ASN A 141 1.55 9.90 -12.16
C ASN A 141 2.35 10.75 -13.17
N ALA A 142 3.25 10.13 -13.94
CA ALA A 142 4.09 10.80 -14.92
C ALA A 142 3.81 10.30 -16.35
N VAL A 143 3.87 11.22 -17.31
CA VAL A 143 3.73 10.91 -18.74
C VAL A 143 4.85 9.98 -19.19
N GLY A 144 4.50 9.02 -20.03
CA GLY A 144 5.44 8.02 -20.54
C GLY A 144 5.67 6.85 -19.58
N PHE A 145 5.00 6.80 -18.42
CA PHE A 145 5.06 5.63 -17.54
C PHE A 145 3.80 4.78 -17.66
N SER A 146 3.96 3.46 -17.65
CA SER A 146 2.84 2.52 -17.66
C SER A 146 3.16 1.25 -16.87
N TRP A 147 2.14 0.70 -16.21
CA TRP A 147 2.23 -0.63 -15.62
C TRP A 147 1.89 -1.70 -16.65
N VAL A 148 2.70 -2.76 -16.70
CA VAL A 148 2.49 -3.93 -17.56
C VAL A 148 2.53 -5.20 -16.69
N GLY A 149 1.67 -6.17 -17.02
CA GLY A 149 1.64 -7.46 -16.31
C GLY A 149 1.13 -7.37 -14.88
N LEU A 150 0.27 -6.39 -14.58
CA LEU A 150 -0.34 -6.26 -13.26
C LEU A 150 -1.09 -7.54 -12.88
N SER A 151 -0.78 -8.09 -11.72
CA SER A 151 -1.42 -9.28 -11.19
C SER A 151 -1.44 -9.29 -9.67
N GLN A 152 -2.38 -10.05 -9.11
CA GLN A 152 -2.48 -10.32 -7.69
C GLN A 152 -2.77 -11.79 -7.42
N THR A 153 -2.14 -12.32 -6.39
CA THR A 153 -2.34 -13.70 -5.93
C THR A 153 -2.33 -13.76 -4.41
N SER A 154 -2.90 -14.82 -3.85
CA SER A 154 -2.88 -15.05 -2.40
C SER A 154 -2.59 -16.49 -2.06
N SER A 155 -2.08 -16.70 -0.84
CA SER A 155 -2.02 -18.02 -0.22
C SER A 155 -2.37 -17.90 1.28
N PRO A 156 -3.36 -18.64 1.78
CA PRO A 156 -4.30 -19.45 1.02
C PRO A 156 -5.18 -18.61 0.07
N GLY A 157 -5.87 -19.28 -0.84
CA GLY A 157 -6.76 -18.62 -1.80
C GLY A 157 -7.90 -17.85 -1.12
N VAL A 158 -8.52 -16.94 -1.87
CA VAL A 158 -9.73 -16.23 -1.42
C VAL A 158 -10.78 -17.22 -0.92
N GLY A 159 -11.40 -16.91 0.22
CA GLY A 159 -12.43 -17.76 0.81
C GLY A 159 -11.90 -18.82 1.78
N VAL A 160 -10.60 -19.13 1.74
CA VAL A 160 -10.00 -20.17 2.56
C VAL A 160 -9.60 -19.60 3.92
N LYS A 161 -10.03 -20.29 4.99
CA LYS A 161 -9.62 -19.97 6.37
C LYS A 161 -8.21 -20.52 6.65
N PHE A 162 -7.42 -19.76 7.39
CA PHE A 162 -6.07 -20.14 7.83
C PHE A 162 -5.86 -19.84 9.31
N ASN A 163 -5.06 -20.69 9.98
CA ASN A 163 -4.86 -20.66 11.43
C ASN A 163 -3.41 -20.36 11.84
N SER A 164 -2.53 -20.10 10.86
CA SER A 164 -1.11 -19.80 11.09
C SER A 164 -0.69 -18.51 10.41
N SER A 165 -0.77 -18.48 9.08
CA SER A 165 -0.35 -17.35 8.27
C SER A 165 -0.98 -17.39 6.89
N GLY A 166 -1.13 -16.22 6.27
CA GLY A 166 -1.47 -16.07 4.87
C GLY A 166 -0.79 -14.84 4.28
N TRP A 167 -0.78 -14.74 2.95
CA TRP A 167 -0.29 -13.56 2.26
C TRP A 167 -1.11 -13.25 1.01
N VAL A 168 -1.09 -11.98 0.61
CA VAL A 168 -1.54 -11.47 -0.67
C VAL A 168 -0.39 -10.71 -1.30
N GLN A 169 -0.11 -10.97 -2.57
CA GLN A 169 0.97 -10.37 -3.32
C GLN A 169 0.40 -9.66 -4.55
N ALA A 170 0.75 -8.38 -4.71
CA ALA A 170 0.57 -7.62 -5.94
C ALA A 170 1.90 -7.47 -6.67
N GLN A 171 1.88 -7.50 -7.99
CA GLN A 171 3.08 -7.33 -8.79
C GLN A 171 2.81 -6.66 -10.13
N GLY A 172 3.84 -6.04 -10.69
CA GLY A 172 3.82 -5.48 -12.05
C GLY A 172 5.18 -4.95 -12.47
N THR A 173 5.37 -4.82 -13.78
CA THR A 173 6.55 -4.15 -14.36
C THR A 173 6.20 -2.71 -14.69
N LEU A 174 6.98 -1.76 -14.17
CA LEU A 174 6.87 -0.37 -14.56
C LEU A 174 7.73 -0.15 -15.81
N ASN A 175 7.11 0.33 -16.87
CA ASN A 175 7.79 0.72 -18.10
C ASN A 175 7.86 2.24 -18.21
N ARG A 176 8.95 2.72 -18.81
CA ARG A 176 9.08 4.10 -19.29
C ARG A 176 9.19 4.06 -20.81
N CYS A 177 8.30 4.79 -21.46
CA CYS A 177 8.20 4.95 -22.90
C CYS A 177 8.53 6.40 -23.26
N LEU A 178 9.64 6.60 -23.97
CA LEU A 178 10.05 7.89 -24.50
C LEU A 178 10.15 7.79 -26.01
N ALA A 179 9.46 8.67 -26.74
CA ALA A 179 9.47 8.71 -28.19
C ALA A 179 9.23 7.35 -28.88
N GLY A 180 8.32 6.53 -28.33
CA GLY A 180 7.96 5.21 -28.87
C GLY A 180 8.90 4.05 -28.47
N VAL A 181 10.01 4.34 -27.77
CA VAL A 181 10.89 3.31 -27.21
C VAL A 181 10.52 3.07 -25.75
N CYS A 182 10.08 1.86 -25.44
CA CYS A 182 9.70 1.45 -24.09
C CYS A 182 10.76 0.54 -23.47
N GLY A 183 11.17 0.84 -22.25
CA GLY A 183 12.07 0.00 -21.46
C GLY A 183 11.55 -0.21 -20.04
N PRO A 184 11.79 -1.39 -19.43
CA PRO A 184 11.45 -1.62 -18.04
C PRO A 184 12.29 -0.70 -17.14
N GLN A 185 11.64 -0.06 -16.19
CA GLN A 185 12.29 0.66 -15.08
C GLN A 185 12.51 -0.25 -13.88
N GLY A 186 11.64 -1.25 -13.72
CA GLY A 186 11.77 -2.24 -12.66
C GLY A 186 10.57 -3.17 -12.63
N TYR A 187 10.78 -4.34 -12.05
CA TYR A 187 9.70 -5.21 -11.57
C TYR A 187 9.43 -4.86 -10.12
N PHE A 188 8.16 -4.69 -9.77
CA PHE A 188 7.75 -4.26 -8.44
C PHE A 188 6.81 -5.29 -7.87
N VAL A 189 7.07 -5.65 -6.61
CA VAL A 189 6.19 -6.54 -5.84
C VAL A 189 5.81 -5.85 -4.54
N SER A 190 4.55 -5.96 -4.15
CA SER A 190 4.04 -5.55 -2.84
C SER A 190 3.46 -6.79 -2.17
N TYR A 191 3.92 -7.13 -0.96
CA TYR A 191 3.36 -8.23 -0.19
C TYR A 191 2.66 -7.71 1.04
N LEU A 192 1.53 -8.34 1.32
CA LEU A 192 0.75 -8.17 2.52
C LEU A 192 0.71 -9.53 3.19
N THR A 193 1.32 -9.64 4.37
CA THR A 193 1.35 -10.89 5.13
C THR A 193 0.52 -10.72 6.39
N ASP A 194 -0.22 -11.76 6.75
CA ASP A 194 -0.99 -11.83 7.97
C ASP A 194 -0.58 -13.08 8.74
N VAL A 195 -0.29 -12.91 10.03
CA VAL A 195 0.09 -14.00 10.92
C VAL A 195 -0.88 -14.01 12.08
N THR A 196 -1.56 -15.13 12.26
CA THR A 196 -2.56 -15.29 13.32
C THR A 196 -1.86 -15.70 14.62
N GLN A 197 -1.26 -14.73 15.32
CA GLN A 197 -0.59 -14.92 16.62
C GLN A 197 -1.14 -13.97 17.70
N GLY A 198 -1.27 -14.48 18.92
CA GLY A 198 -1.57 -13.71 20.13
C GLY A 198 -3.02 -13.25 20.25
N ALA A 199 -3.46 -12.98 21.48
CA ALA A 199 -4.79 -12.46 21.76
C ALA A 199 -4.91 -11.03 21.19
N VAL A 200 -6.01 -10.80 20.47
CA VAL A 200 -6.47 -9.48 20.00
C VAL A 200 -5.60 -8.83 18.90
N GLY A 201 -5.94 -9.12 17.64
CA GLY A 201 -5.88 -8.13 16.56
C GLY A 201 -4.51 -7.58 16.16
N LYS A 202 -3.43 -8.31 16.43
CA LYS A 202 -2.08 -7.96 16.00
C LYS A 202 -1.70 -8.72 14.73
N SER A 203 -2.04 -8.13 13.58
CA SER A 203 -1.36 -8.42 12.31
C SER A 203 0.02 -7.79 12.43
N ASP A 204 0.93 -8.55 13.03
CA ASP A 204 2.19 -8.00 13.50
C ASP A 204 3.28 -7.93 12.42
N LYS A 205 3.08 -8.36 11.17
CA LYS A 205 4.15 -8.30 10.14
C LYS A 205 3.60 -8.26 8.70
N ILE A 206 3.56 -7.08 8.08
CA ILE A 206 3.39 -6.94 6.62
C ILE A 206 4.79 -6.72 6.02
N GLY A 207 5.44 -7.83 5.64
CA GLY A 207 6.75 -7.80 5.00
C GLY A 207 6.67 -7.93 3.48
N ALA A 208 7.34 -7.04 2.75
CA ALA A 208 7.64 -7.19 1.33
C ALA A 208 8.82 -8.16 1.16
N TRP A 209 8.56 -9.47 1.10
CA TRP A 209 9.61 -10.44 0.81
C TRP A 209 9.93 -10.47 -0.66
N THR A 210 11.21 -10.45 -0.98
CA THR A 210 11.66 -10.84 -2.30
C THR A 210 12.09 -12.28 -2.20
N LYS A 211 11.42 -13.17 -2.94
CA LYS A 211 11.81 -14.57 -3.04
C LYS A 211 13.30 -14.60 -3.42
N PRO A 212 14.20 -15.23 -2.62
CA PRO A 212 15.53 -15.53 -3.11
C PRO A 212 15.36 -16.47 -4.31
N ASN A 213 16.13 -16.22 -5.36
CA ASN A 213 16.19 -17.06 -6.57
C ASN A 213 16.16 -18.56 -6.24
#